data_AF-A0A2M7RN40-F1
#
_entry.id   AF-A0A2M7RN40-F1
#
_cell.length_a   1.000
_cell.length_b   1.000
_cell.length_c   1.000
_cell.angle_alpha   90.00
_cell.angle_beta   90.00
_cell.angle_gamma   90.00
#
_symmetry.space_group_name_H-M   'P 1'
#
loop_
_entity.id
_entity.type
_entity.pdbx_description
1 polymer ?
#
loop_
_entity_poly.entity_id
_entity_poly.type
_entity_poly.pdbx_seq_one_letter_code
_entity_poly.pdbx_strand_id
1 'polypeptide(L)'
;MLQLLAQVDNFDYSATTEMDPNAVAGIAAAFGGFFLIMMIVLVVLGVFTIWMFIDAIIRNDNEYPNGNGKIMWILLIIFVGFIPAVIYFFVVKKKIPRGSKGGQLPPANATPPTDNVPPPAK
;
A
#
# COMPACT_ATOMS: atom_id res chain seq x y z
N MET A 1 17.53 22.80 64.08
CA MET A 1 18.48 21.81 63.52
C MET A 1 17.97 20.38 63.68
N LEU A 2 17.57 19.94 64.88
CA LEU A 2 17.02 18.58 65.12
C LEU A 2 15.73 18.26 64.34
N GLN A 3 14.80 19.20 64.17
CA GLN A 3 13.59 18.97 63.37
C GLN A 3 13.86 18.88 61.86
N LEU A 4 14.95 19.48 61.37
CA LEU A 4 15.33 19.43 59.96
C LEU A 4 15.89 18.04 59.60
N LEU A 5 16.66 17.44 60.52
CA LEU A 5 17.22 16.09 60.35
C LEU A 5 16.12 15.02 60.35
N ALA A 6 15.10 15.15 61.20
CA ALA A 6 13.96 14.23 61.22
C ALA A 6 13.11 14.30 59.94
N GLN A 7 13.09 15.44 59.25
CA GLN A 7 12.39 15.61 57.98
C GLN A 7 13.18 15.01 56.80
N VAL A 8 14.52 15.04 56.87
CA VAL A 8 15.40 14.41 55.87
C VAL A 8 15.28 12.88 55.90
N ASP A 9 15.13 12.27 57.08
CA ASP A 9 14.91 10.82 57.22
C ASP A 9 13.52 10.36 56.74
N ASN A 10 12.55 11.29 56.62
CA ASN A 10 11.20 11.02 56.10
C ASN A 10 11.05 11.45 54.63
N PHE A 11 12.14 11.73 53.91
CA PHE A 11 12.05 11.94 52.47
C PHE A 11 11.83 10.57 51.78
N ASP A 12 10.56 10.30 51.47
CA ASP A 12 10.08 9.01 51.03
C ASP A 12 10.62 8.64 49.63
N TYR A 13 11.82 8.09 49.59
CA TYR A 13 12.50 7.66 48.35
C TYR A 13 11.75 6.51 47.65
N SER A 14 10.80 5.87 48.35
CA SER A 14 10.02 4.72 47.88
C SER A 14 8.96 5.08 46.82
N ALA A 15 8.47 6.34 46.81
CA ALA A 15 7.44 6.79 45.86
C ALA A 15 7.90 6.74 44.38
N THR A 16 9.21 6.63 44.15
CA THR A 16 9.78 6.49 42.80
C THR A 16 10.05 5.05 42.38
N THR A 17 9.94 4.08 43.31
CA THR A 17 10.34 2.67 43.08
C THR A 17 9.14 1.72 43.01
N GLU A 18 8.00 2.08 43.59
CA GLU A 18 6.77 1.30 43.47
C GLU A 18 6.03 1.66 42.17
N MET A 19 6.41 1.00 41.06
CA MET A 19 5.61 1.06 39.84
C MET A 19 4.21 0.50 40.14
N ASP A 20 3.19 1.35 40.15
CA ASP A 20 1.78 0.93 40.31
C ASP A 20 1.48 -0.17 39.27
N PRO A 21 1.20 -1.41 39.71
CA PRO A 21 0.94 -2.52 38.81
C PRO A 21 -0.18 -2.24 37.83
N ASN A 22 -1.17 -1.42 38.20
CA ASN A 22 -2.26 -1.02 37.32
C ASN A 22 -1.80 -0.03 36.26
N ALA A 23 -0.90 0.89 36.60
CA ALA A 23 -0.28 1.81 35.64
C ALA A 23 0.60 1.04 34.64
N VAL A 24 1.41 0.09 35.11
CA VAL A 24 2.22 -0.78 34.25
C VAL A 24 1.35 -1.63 33.35
N ALA A 25 0.29 -2.25 33.90
CA ALA A 25 -0.64 -3.06 33.12
C ALA A 25 -1.40 -2.22 32.08
N GLY A 26 -1.82 -1.00 32.42
CA GLY A 26 -2.50 -0.08 31.50
C GLY A 26 -1.61 0.33 30.32
N ILE A 27 -0.35 0.68 30.60
CA ILE A 27 0.65 1.00 29.57
C ILE A 27 0.94 -0.23 28.70
N ALA A 28 1.19 -1.39 29.31
CA ALA A 28 1.46 -2.62 28.59
C ALA A 28 0.29 -3.05 27.69
N ALA A 29 -0.95 -2.92 28.18
CA ALA A 29 -2.15 -3.21 27.40
C ALA A 29 -2.32 -2.24 26.22
N ALA A 30 -2.07 -0.94 26.42
CA ALA A 30 -2.13 0.05 25.35
C ALA A 30 -1.08 -0.22 24.25
N PHE A 31 0.17 -0.43 24.63
CA PHE A 31 1.24 -0.73 23.67
C PHE A 31 1.06 -2.11 23.02
N GLY A 32 0.69 -3.13 23.79
CA GLY A 32 0.42 -4.47 23.28
C GLY A 32 -0.75 -4.49 22.30
N GLY A 33 -1.85 -3.82 22.63
CA GLY A 33 -3.01 -3.66 21.75
C GLY A 33 -2.66 -2.90 20.47
N PHE A 34 -1.97 -1.77 20.59
CA PHE A 34 -1.49 -1.00 19.44
C PHE A 34 -0.56 -1.83 18.54
N PHE A 35 0.39 -2.56 19.13
CA PHE A 35 1.32 -3.41 18.41
C PHE A 35 0.59 -4.52 17.66
N LEU A 36 -0.38 -5.18 18.29
CA LEU A 36 -1.18 -6.23 17.65
C LEU A 36 -1.99 -5.69 16.47
N ILE A 37 -2.61 -4.52 16.60
CA ILE A 37 -3.33 -3.85 15.51
C ILE A 37 -2.37 -3.52 14.36
N MET A 38 -1.20 -2.91 14.67
CA MET A 38 -0.19 -2.60 13.66
C MET A 38 0.32 -3.87 12.94
N MET A 39 0.50 -4.97 13.66
CA MET A 39 0.95 -6.23 13.09
C MET A 39 -0.07 -6.79 12.09
N ILE A 40 -1.37 -6.73 12.43
CA ILE A 40 -2.45 -7.11 11.51
C ILE A 40 -2.44 -6.23 10.27
N VAL A 41 -2.33 -4.91 10.44
CA VAL A 41 -2.27 -3.95 9.32
C VAL A 41 -1.10 -4.28 8.39
N LEU A 42 0.10 -4.52 8.94
CA LEU A 42 1.29 -4.87 8.16
C LEU A 42 1.13 -6.18 7.40
N VAL A 43 0.50 -7.20 8.00
CA VAL A 43 0.22 -8.47 7.30
C VAL A 43 -0.75 -8.25 6.15
N VAL A 44 -1.84 -7.51 6.36
CA VAL A 44 -2.80 -7.20 5.30
C VAL A 44 -2.12 -6.43 4.16
N LEU A 45 -1.30 -5.43 4.49
CA LEU A 45 -0.54 -4.67 3.49
C LEU A 45 0.48 -5.53 2.74
N GLY A 46 1.16 -6.45 3.44
CA GLY A 46 2.11 -7.39 2.86
C GLY A 46 1.43 -8.37 1.90
N VAL A 47 0.33 -9.00 2.33
CA VAL A 47 -0.47 -9.90 1.49
C VAL A 47 -1.00 -9.17 0.27
N PHE A 48 -1.52 -7.95 0.44
CA PHE A 48 -1.96 -7.11 -0.67
C PHE A 48 -0.82 -6.81 -1.64
N THR A 49 0.35 -6.41 -1.15
CA THR A 49 1.51 -6.10 -2.00
C THR A 49 1.96 -7.32 -2.80
N ILE A 50 2.06 -8.49 -2.15
CA ILE A 50 2.42 -9.76 -2.82
C ILE A 50 1.38 -10.14 -3.87
N TRP A 51 0.08 -10.00 -3.55
CA TRP A 51 -0.98 -10.30 -4.50
C TRP A 51 -0.89 -9.43 -5.76
N MET A 52 -0.53 -8.15 -5.60
CA MET A 52 -0.38 -7.21 -6.70
C MET A 52 0.90 -7.42 -7.49
N PHE A 53 1.96 -7.86 -6.83
CA PHE A 53 3.18 -8.31 -7.48
C PHE A 53 2.91 -9.52 -8.40
N ILE A 54 2.16 -10.52 -7.91
CA ILE A 54 1.75 -11.68 -8.70
C ILE A 54 0.85 -11.25 -9.87
N ASP A 55 -0.11 -10.35 -9.66
CA ASP A 55 -0.96 -9.80 -10.74
C ASP A 55 -0.11 -9.14 -11.84
N ALA A 56 0.90 -8.35 -11.45
CA ALA A 56 1.80 -7.67 -12.38
C ALA A 56 2.66 -8.66 -13.20
N ILE A 57 3.11 -9.76 -12.61
CA ILE A 57 3.90 -10.78 -13.34
C ILE A 57 3.03 -11.54 -14.34
N ILE A 58 1.80 -11.90 -13.97
CA ILE A 58 0.91 -12.73 -14.81
C ILE A 58 0.27 -11.91 -15.94
N ARG A 59 0.11 -10.60 -15.76
CA ARG A 59 -0.53 -9.72 -16.74
C ARG A 59 0.39 -9.46 -17.95
N ASN A 60 -0.19 -9.52 -19.15
CA ASN A 60 0.55 -9.29 -20.41
C ASN A 60 1.04 -7.85 -20.54
N ASP A 61 2.19 -7.65 -21.20
CA ASP A 61 2.83 -6.34 -21.44
C ASP A 61 1.91 -5.35 -22.17
N ASN A 62 1.00 -5.87 -22.99
CA ASN A 62 0.06 -5.09 -23.81
C ASN A 62 -1.09 -4.49 -22.99
N GLU A 63 -1.23 -4.88 -21.72
CA GLU A 63 -2.32 -4.45 -20.83
C GLU A 63 -1.87 -3.34 -19.87
N TYR A 64 -0.72 -2.72 -20.15
CA TYR A 64 -0.16 -1.66 -19.33
C TYR A 64 -0.37 -0.27 -19.97
N PRO A 65 -0.68 0.75 -19.14
CA PRO A 65 -1.01 2.08 -19.65
C PRO A 65 0.21 2.86 -20.13
N ASN A 66 -0.01 3.76 -21.10
CA ASN A 66 0.93 4.81 -21.53
C ASN A 66 2.28 4.31 -22.07
N GLY A 67 2.34 3.11 -22.64
CA GLY A 67 3.60 2.54 -23.16
C GLY A 67 4.61 2.14 -22.09
N ASN A 68 4.26 2.25 -20.80
CA ASN A 68 5.07 1.74 -19.71
C ASN A 68 4.88 0.22 -19.64
N GLY A 69 5.91 -0.55 -20.01
CA GLY A 69 5.83 -2.02 -20.01
C GLY A 69 5.76 -2.62 -18.59
N LYS A 70 5.45 -3.92 -18.54
CA LYS A 70 5.31 -4.69 -17.27
C LYS A 70 6.51 -4.53 -16.34
N ILE A 71 7.73 -4.43 -16.90
CA ILE A 71 8.98 -4.36 -16.16
C ILE A 71 8.99 -3.13 -15.24
N MET A 72 8.50 -1.99 -15.71
CA MET A 72 8.49 -0.76 -14.91
C MET A 72 7.64 -0.93 -13.65
N TRP A 73 6.44 -1.51 -13.78
CA TRP A 73 5.55 -1.74 -12.66
C TRP A 73 6.08 -2.80 -11.68
N ILE A 74 6.69 -3.86 -12.20
CA ILE A 74 7.34 -4.90 -11.39
C ILE A 74 8.49 -4.30 -10.57
N LEU A 75 9.35 -3.47 -11.18
CA LEU A 75 10.46 -2.80 -10.50
C LEU A 75 9.96 -1.85 -9.42
N LEU A 76 8.93 -1.06 -9.69
CA LEU A 76 8.34 -0.18 -8.69
C LEU A 76 7.82 -1.00 -7.48
N ILE A 77 7.07 -2.08 -7.72
CA ILE A 77 6.53 -2.91 -6.64
C ILE A 77 7.64 -3.57 -5.81
N ILE A 78 8.76 -3.98 -6.44
CA ILE A 78 9.91 -4.56 -5.71
C ILE A 78 10.66 -3.51 -4.88
N PHE A 79 11.02 -2.38 -5.49
CA PHE A 79 11.92 -1.41 -4.84
C PHE A 79 11.21 -0.45 -3.89
N VAL A 80 9.94 -0.13 -4.15
CA VAL A 80 9.14 0.81 -3.34
C VAL A 80 8.12 0.08 -2.47
N GLY A 81 7.73 -1.15 -2.82
CA GLY A 81 6.81 -1.96 -2.03
C GLY A 81 5.35 -1.52 -2.17
N PHE A 82 4.74 -1.10 -1.06
CA PHE A 82 3.29 -0.95 -0.96
C PHE A 82 2.73 0.21 -1.80
N ILE A 83 3.45 1.32 -1.93
CA ILE A 83 2.95 2.55 -2.60
C ILE A 83 2.56 2.26 -4.06
N PRO A 84 3.44 1.72 -4.92
CA PRO A 84 3.08 1.40 -6.29
C PRO A 84 2.10 0.22 -6.39
N ALA A 85 2.04 -0.69 -5.42
CA ALA A 85 1.00 -1.74 -5.41
C ALA A 85 -0.42 -1.13 -5.29
N VAL A 86 -0.59 -0.08 -4.47
CA VAL A 86 -1.85 0.65 -4.36
C VAL A 86 -2.15 1.39 -5.66
N ILE A 87 -1.18 2.09 -6.24
CA ILE A 87 -1.36 2.81 -7.51
C ILE A 87 -1.69 1.83 -8.65
N TYR A 88 -1.01 0.68 -8.71
CA TYR A 88 -1.27 -0.39 -9.67
C TYR A 88 -2.71 -0.88 -9.61
N PHE A 89 -3.29 -1.00 -8.42
CA PHE A 89 -4.70 -1.37 -8.25
C PHE A 89 -5.65 -0.43 -8.99
N PHE A 90 -5.52 0.87 -8.75
CA PHE A 90 -6.44 1.86 -9.29
C PHE A 90 -6.18 2.14 -10.77
N VAL A 91 -4.92 2.10 -11.20
CA VAL A 91 -4.52 2.50 -12.55
C VAL A 91 -4.56 1.34 -13.53
N VAL A 92 -4.09 0.15 -13.15
CA VAL A 92 -3.99 -1.00 -14.05
C VAL A 92 -5.18 -1.94 -13.83
N LYS A 93 -5.35 -2.47 -12.62
CA LYS A 93 -6.33 -3.53 -12.35
C LYS A 93 -7.79 -3.06 -12.49
N LYS A 94 -8.12 -1.84 -12.04
CA LYS A 94 -9.48 -1.30 -12.09
C LYS A 94 -9.87 -0.73 -13.45
N LYS A 95 -8.92 -0.17 -14.21
CA LYS A 95 -9.22 0.49 -15.50
C LYS A 95 -9.09 -0.43 -16.70
N ILE A 96 -8.28 -1.50 -16.62
CA ILE A 96 -7.99 -2.38 -17.75
C ILE A 96 -8.48 -3.80 -17.40
N PRO A 97 -9.64 -4.22 -17.97
CA PRO A 97 -10.11 -5.59 -17.84
C PRO A 97 -9.07 -6.57 -18.41
N ARG A 98 -8.86 -7.70 -17.75
CA ARG A 98 -7.91 -8.73 -18.22
C ARG A 98 -8.28 -9.21 -19.62
N GLY A 99 -7.29 -9.33 -20.51
CA GLY A 99 -7.52 -9.70 -21.91
C GLY A 99 -8.03 -8.56 -22.81
N SER A 100 -8.26 -7.37 -22.26
CA SER A 100 -8.42 -6.16 -23.07
C SER A 100 -7.06 -5.82 -23.67
N LYS A 101 -6.95 -5.72 -25.00
CA LYS A 101 -5.80 -5.11 -25.65
C LYS A 101 -5.69 -3.68 -25.10
N GLY A 102 -4.78 -3.46 -24.15
CA GLY A 102 -4.71 -2.25 -23.37
C GLY A 102 -4.57 -1.05 -24.29
N GLY A 103 -5.48 -0.08 -24.14
CA GLY A 103 -5.26 1.29 -24.59
C GLY A 103 -5.09 1.52 -26.09
N GLN A 104 -5.39 0.58 -26.99
CA GLN A 104 -5.64 0.96 -28.37
C GLN A 104 -7.02 1.62 -28.38
N LEU A 105 -7.06 2.92 -28.05
CA LEU A 105 -8.08 3.78 -28.61
C LEU A 105 -8.17 3.43 -30.10
N PRO A 106 -9.38 3.30 -30.68
CA PRO A 106 -9.50 3.25 -32.12
C PRO A 106 -8.60 4.35 -32.67
N PRO A 107 -7.68 4.06 -33.61
CA PRO A 107 -6.86 5.13 -34.16
C PRO A 107 -7.83 6.24 -34.57
N ALA A 108 -7.58 7.48 -34.12
CA ALA A 108 -8.42 8.62 -34.49
C ALA A 108 -8.51 8.81 -36.04
N ASN A 109 -7.72 8.02 -36.79
CA ASN A 109 -7.69 7.92 -38.23
C ASN A 109 -8.21 6.56 -38.77
N ALA A 110 -8.96 5.77 -38.01
CA ALA A 110 -9.81 4.75 -38.61
C ALA A 110 -10.93 5.47 -39.39
N THR A 111 -10.60 5.94 -40.59
CA THR A 111 -11.62 6.32 -41.57
C THR A 111 -12.57 5.12 -41.70
N PRO A 112 -13.90 5.33 -41.61
CA PRO A 112 -14.87 4.25 -41.75
C PRO A 112 -14.57 3.44 -43.02
N PRO A 113 -14.81 2.12 -43.03
CA PRO A 113 -14.58 1.29 -44.21
C PRO A 113 -15.30 1.91 -45.40
N THR A 114 -14.53 2.48 -46.33
CA THR A 114 -15.07 3.02 -47.59
C THR A 114 -15.31 1.86 -48.55
N ASP A 115 -16.19 0.94 -48.17
CA ASP A 115 -16.61 -0.20 -48.99
C ASP A 115 -17.67 0.18 -50.04
N ASN A 116 -18.00 1.48 -50.17
CA ASN A 116 -19.06 1.95 -51.08
C ASN A 116 -18.62 3.12 -51.98
N VAL A 117 -17.40 3.14 -52.51
CA VAL A 117 -17.09 4.03 -53.64
C VAL A 117 -17.40 3.25 -54.93
N PRO A 118 -18.54 3.51 -55.62
CA PRO A 118 -18.80 2.91 -56.92
C PRO A 118 -17.70 3.31 -57.91
N PRO A 119 -17.29 2.39 -58.81
CA PRO A 119 -16.20 2.63 -59.74
C PRO A 119 -16.51 3.84 -60.64
N PRO A 120 -15.49 4.66 -60.99
CA PRO A 120 -15.69 5.80 -61.87
C PRO A 120 -16.19 5.32 -63.23
N ALA A 121 -17.36 5.85 -63.64
CA ALA A 121 -17.90 5.63 -64.96
C ALA A 121 -16.90 6.15 -66.01
N LYS A 122 -16.51 5.27 -66.94
CA LYS A 122 -15.74 5.62 -68.13
C LYS A 122 -16.54 6.51 -69.06
#